data_AF-A0A6G0W051-F1
#
_entry.id   AF-A0A6G0W051-F1
#
_cell.length_a   1.000
_cell.length_b   1.000
_cell.length_c   1.000
_cell.angle_alpha   90.00
_cell.angle_beta   90.00
_cell.angle_gamma   90.00
#
_symmetry.space_group_name_H-M   'P 1'
#
loop_
_entity.id
_entity.type
_entity.pdbx_description
1 polymer ?
#
loop_
_entity_poly.entity_id
_entity_poly.type
_entity_poly.pdbx_seq_one_letter_code
_entity_poly.pdbx_strand_id
1 'polypeptide(L)'
;NKVLSTEIENDHSYIVYKENDQILVNKQHPYWDQIQGQLYLTNRKFCYLVIWTPMQSIITEVEKDNEWESNLEILEAFFIQKYIPYLIENNL
;
A
#
# COMPACT_ATOMS: atom_id res chain seq x y z
N ASN A 1 5.06 20.94 -15.94
CA ASN A 1 5.34 19.73 -15.14
C ASN A 1 5.55 20.14 -13.70
N LYS A 2 4.75 19.60 -12.78
CA LYS A 2 4.85 19.86 -11.35
C LYS A 2 5.97 18.99 -10.76
N VAL A 3 6.73 19.52 -9.81
CA VAL A 3 7.86 18.84 -9.16
C VAL A 3 7.29 17.95 -8.05
N LEU A 4 7.67 16.66 -8.02
CA LEU A 4 7.09 15.66 -7.14
C LEU A 4 7.23 16.06 -5.66
N SER A 5 8.41 16.56 -5.26
CA SER A 5 8.68 17.00 -3.89
C SER A 5 7.75 18.12 -3.43
N THR A 6 7.39 19.05 -4.32
CA THR A 6 6.48 20.17 -3.99
C THR A 6 5.04 19.71 -3.93
N GLU A 7 4.63 18.74 -4.74
CA GLU A 7 3.25 18.24 -4.71
C GLU A 7 2.97 17.47 -3.43
N ILE A 8 3.90 16.61 -3.00
CA ILE A 8 3.72 15.81 -1.77
C ILE A 8 3.85 16.62 -0.48
N GLU A 9 4.37 17.85 -0.53
CA GLU A 9 4.33 18.83 0.57
C GLU A 9 2.97 19.53 0.67
N ASN A 10 2.30 19.76 -0.46
CA ASN A 10 1.06 20.52 -0.50
C ASN A 10 -0.19 19.63 -0.39
N ASP A 11 -0.10 18.37 -0.82
CA ASP A 11 -1.20 17.43 -0.90
C ASP A 11 -0.81 16.11 -0.23
N HIS A 12 -1.39 15.85 0.94
CA HIS A 12 -1.14 14.65 1.73
C HIS A 12 -2.04 13.47 1.33
N SER A 13 -2.83 13.59 0.25
CA SER A 13 -3.71 12.52 -0.22
C SER A 13 -2.98 11.39 -0.93
N TYR A 14 -1.74 11.62 -1.40
CA TYR A 14 -0.93 10.58 -2.03
C TYR A 14 -0.44 9.52 -1.03
N ILE A 15 0.06 8.40 -1.55
CA ILE A 15 0.65 7.31 -0.74
C ILE A 15 1.89 7.74 0.06
N VAL A 16 2.56 8.82 -0.37
CA VAL A 16 3.56 9.50 0.46
C VAL A 16 3.28 10.98 0.50
N TYR A 17 3.67 11.60 1.60
CA TYR A 17 3.63 13.04 1.79
C TYR A 17 4.93 13.50 2.45
N LYS A 18 5.22 14.79 2.37
CA LYS A 18 6.43 15.37 2.95
C LYS A 18 6.06 16.35 4.05
N GLU A 19 6.58 16.11 5.24
CA GLU A 19 6.37 16.95 6.42
C GLU A 19 7.72 17.13 7.15
N ASN A 20 8.07 18.36 7.54
CA ASN A 20 9.33 18.68 8.21
C ASN A 20 10.58 18.12 7.51
N ASP A 21 10.63 18.24 6.17
CA ASP A 21 11.69 17.68 5.32
C ASP A 21 11.83 16.15 5.31
N GLN A 22 10.87 15.42 5.89
CA GLN A 22 10.83 13.96 5.90
C GLN A 22 9.71 13.43 5.01
N ILE A 23 9.98 12.32 4.31
CA ILE A 23 8.98 11.61 3.51
C ILE A 23 8.30 10.59 4.41
N LEU A 24 6.98 10.71 4.52
CA LEU A 24 6.13 9.85 5.33
C LEU A 24 5.19 9.05 4.44
N VAL A 25 4.83 7.85 4.88
CA VAL A 25 3.89 6.97 4.16
C VAL A 25 2.48 7.21 4.70
N ASN A 26 1.53 7.47 3.82
CA ASN A 26 0.13 7.63 4.18
C ASN A 26 -0.51 6.26 4.40
N LYS A 27 -0.72 5.90 5.68
CA LYS A 27 -1.36 4.63 6.07
C LYS A 27 -2.86 4.57 5.78
N GLN A 28 -3.50 5.71 5.49
CA GLN A 28 -4.92 5.78 5.13
C GLN A 28 -5.16 5.64 3.62
N HIS A 29 -4.09 5.62 2.81
CA HIS A 29 -4.19 5.47 1.37
C HIS A 29 -4.45 4.00 0.97
N PRO A 30 -5.29 3.68 -0.04
CA PRO A 30 -5.61 2.30 -0.42
C PRO A 30 -4.41 1.41 -0.78
N TYR A 31 -3.29 1.99 -1.21
CA TYR A 31 -2.05 1.23 -1.45
C TYR A 31 -1.40 0.70 -0.16
N TRP A 32 -1.71 1.27 1.00
CA TRP A 32 -1.22 0.77 2.28
C TRP A 32 -1.61 -0.69 2.50
N ASP A 33 -2.89 -1.02 2.30
CA ASP A 33 -3.39 -2.39 2.45
C ASP A 33 -2.78 -3.34 1.41
N GLN A 34 -2.51 -2.86 0.19
CA GLN A 34 -1.81 -3.65 -0.82
C GLN A 34 -0.38 -3.99 -0.39
N ILE A 35 0.37 -3.01 0.12
CA ILE A 35 1.74 -3.20 0.59
C ILE A 35 1.77 -4.16 1.78
N GLN A 36 0.94 -3.92 2.79
CA GLN A 36 0.91 -4.77 3.99
C GLN A 36 0.50 -6.20 3.65
N GLY A 37 -0.55 -6.38 2.83
CA GLY A 37 -0.95 -7.71 2.36
C GLY A 37 0.18 -8.46 1.67
N GLN A 38 0.94 -7.80 0.79
CA GLN A 38 2.10 -8.41 0.14
C GLN A 38 3.20 -8.80 1.15
N LEU A 39 3.49 -7.95 2.13
CA LEU A 39 4.50 -8.25 3.16
C LEU A 39 4.14 -9.48 3.99
N TYR A 40 2.87 -9.61 4.38
CA TYR A 40 2.38 -10.79 5.10
C TYR A 40 2.40 -12.05 4.24
N LEU A 41 1.84 -12.00 3.03
CA LEU A 41 1.75 -13.17 2.13
C LEU A 41 3.14 -13.67 1.69
N THR A 42 4.14 -12.79 1.60
CA THR A 42 5.51 -13.16 1.20
C THR A 42 6.47 -13.36 2.37
N ASN A 43 5.98 -13.23 3.62
CA ASN A 43 6.77 -13.31 4.85
C ASN A 43 8.01 -12.38 4.82
N ARG A 44 7.85 -11.15 4.33
CA ARG A 44 8.90 -10.12 4.30
C ARG A 44 8.74 -9.17 5.48
N LYS A 45 9.85 -8.57 5.91
CA LYS A 45 9.86 -7.58 7.01
C LYS A 45 9.61 -6.16 6.53
N PHE A 46 9.97 -5.87 5.28
CA PHE A 46 9.81 -4.56 4.64
C PHE A 46 9.83 -4.70 3.11
N CYS A 47 9.45 -3.64 2.41
CA CYS A 47 9.69 -3.47 0.98
C CYS A 47 10.16 -2.05 0.67
N TYR A 48 10.65 -1.84 -0.56
CA TYR A 48 10.94 -0.51 -1.07
C TYR A 48 9.78 -0.02 -1.93
N LEU A 49 9.09 1.02 -1.49
CA LEU A 49 8.08 1.73 -2.26
C LEU A 49 8.77 2.72 -3.19
N VAL A 50 8.65 2.49 -4.49
CA VAL A 50 9.21 3.37 -5.53
C VAL A 50 8.08 4.17 -6.15
N ILE A 51 8.17 5.49 -6.02
CA ILE A 51 7.26 6.43 -6.67
C ILE A 51 8.05 7.11 -7.77
N TRP A 52 7.61 6.90 -9.00
CA TRP A 52 8.32 7.35 -10.18
C TRP A 52 7.48 8.33 -10.99
N THR A 53 8.13 9.42 -11.40
CA THR A 53 7.67 10.31 -12.46
C THR A 53 8.81 10.46 -13.47
N PRO A 54 8.55 10.87 -14.72
CA PRO A 54 9.60 11.10 -15.69
C PRO A 54 10.70 12.09 -15.25
N MET A 55 10.40 12.98 -14.30
CA MET A 55 11.36 13.97 -13.80
C MET A 55 12.10 13.55 -12.54
N GLN A 56 11.45 12.77 -11.66
CA GLN A 56 11.94 12.47 -10.31
C GLN A 56 11.44 11.12 -9.81
N SER A 57 12.21 10.52 -8.91
CA SER A 57 11.82 9.32 -8.19
C SER A 57 12.01 9.50 -6.69
N ILE A 58 11.13 8.89 -5.91
CA ILE A 58 11.22 8.75 -4.47
C ILE A 58 11.27 7.26 -4.16
N ILE A 59 12.20 6.86 -3.31
CA ILE A 59 12.29 5.50 -2.79
C ILE A 59 12.20 5.61 -1.28
N THR A 60 11.23 4.93 -0.68
CA THR A 60 11.06 4.87 0.77
C THR A 60 10.91 3.42 1.23
N GLU A 61 11.45 3.11 2.40
CA GLU A 61 11.29 1.80 3.03
C GLU A 61 9.94 1.75 3.76
N VAL A 62 9.18 0.69 3.55
CA VAL A 62 7.91 0.45 4.25
C VAL A 62 8.02 -0.84 5.03
N GLU A 63 7.99 -0.73 6.35
CA GLU A 63 8.03 -1.87 7.26
C GLU A 63 6.67 -2.57 7.34
N LYS A 64 6.71 -3.87 7.65
CA LYS A 64 5.52 -4.66 7.96
C LYS A 64 4.92 -4.17 9.28
N ASP A 65 3.65 -3.82 9.24
CA ASP A 65 2.88 -3.35 10.39
C ASP A 65 2.21 -4.52 11.10
N ASN A 66 2.62 -4.79 12.34
CA ASN A 66 2.08 -5.90 13.14
C ASN A 66 0.59 -5.70 13.47
N GLU A 67 0.11 -4.46 13.54
CA GLU A 67 -1.31 -4.20 13.80
C GLU A 67 -2.20 -4.55 12.59
N TRP A 68 -1.60 -4.61 11.39
CA TRP A 68 -2.32 -4.97 10.16
C TRP A 68 -2.63 -6.47 10.06
N GLU A 69 -1.96 -7.34 10.82
CA GLU A 69 -2.08 -8.82 10.74
C GLU A 69 -3.52 -9.31 10.79
N SER A 70 -4.36 -8.67 11.61
CA SER A 70 -5.78 -9.00 11.76
C SER A 70 -6.59 -8.95 10.46
N ASN A 71 -6.13 -8.20 9.45
CA ASN A 71 -6.76 -8.14 8.14
C ASN A 71 -6.61 -9.44 7.34
N LEU A 72 -5.64 -10.31 7.66
CA LEU A 72 -5.46 -11.59 6.97
C LEU A 72 -6.67 -12.50 7.14
N GLU A 73 -7.25 -12.56 8.34
CA GLU A 73 -8.46 -13.36 8.61
C GLU A 73 -9.64 -12.85 7.79
N ILE A 74 -9.77 -11.53 7.64
CA ILE A 74 -10.81 -10.89 6.83
C ILE A 74 -10.64 -11.25 5.35
N LEU A 75 -9.41 -11.18 4.84
CA LEU A 75 -9.08 -11.50 3.46
C LEU A 75 -9.30 -12.98 3.15
N GLU A 76 -8.91 -13.88 4.05
CA GLU A 76 -9.14 -15.31 3.92
C GLU A 76 -10.64 -15.63 3.94
N ALA A 77 -11.39 -15.06 4.88
CA ALA A 77 -12.83 -15.22 4.97
C ALA A 77 -13.53 -14.70 3.70
N PHE A 78 -13.13 -13.54 3.19
CA PHE A 78 -13.65 -13.01 1.92
C PHE A 78 -13.35 -13.95 0.75
N PHE A 79 -12.11 -14.42 0.64
CA PHE A 79 -11.69 -15.32 -0.44
C PHE A 79 -12.50 -16.61 -0.43
N ILE A 80 -12.59 -17.28 0.72
CA ILE A 80 -13.26 -18.58 0.84
C ILE A 80 -14.78 -18.45 0.77
N GLN A 81 -15.36 -17.49 1.49
CA GLN A 81 -16.82 -17.44 1.69
C GLN A 81 -17.56 -16.60 0.66
N LYS A 82 -16.86 -15.71 -0.07
CA LYS A 82 -17.49 -14.81 -1.05
C LYS A 82 -16.91 -15.02 -2.44
N TYR A 83 -15.59 -14.94 -2.58
CA TYR A 83 -14.96 -14.96 -3.89
C TYR A 83 -15.02 -16.34 -4.56
N ILE A 84 -14.70 -17.42 -3.85
CA ILE A 84 -14.81 -18.79 -4.39
C ILE A 84 -16.24 -19.11 -4.86
N PRO A 85 -17.31 -18.93 -4.04
CA PRO A 85 -18.67 -19.14 -4.50
C PRO A 85 -19.03 -18.31 -5.74
N TYR A 86 -18.65 -17.03 -5.76
CA TYR A 86 -18.87 -16.15 -6.90
C TYR A 86 -18.24 -16.70 -8.19
N LEU A 87 -17.00 -17.19 -8.13
CA LEU A 87 -16.33 -17.77 -9.30
C LEU A 87 -17.06 -19.01 -9.83
N ILE A 88 -17.46 -19.91 -8.93
CA ILE A 88 -18.19 -21.14 -9.28
C ILE A 88 -19.55 -20.82 -9.90
N GLU A 89 -20.30 -19.87 -9.31
CA GLU A 89 -21.62 -19.47 -9.81
C GLU A 89 -21.56 -18.80 -11.19
N ASN A 90 -20.49 -18.04 -11.45
CA ASN A 90 -20.33 -17.29 -12.70
C ASN A 90 -19.56 -18.07 -13.79
N ASN A 91 -19.19 -19.33 -13.57
CA ASN A 91 -18.39 -20.17 -14.49
C ASN A 91 -17.15 -19.45 -15.05
N LEU A 92 -16.46 -18.70 -14.19
CA LEU A 92 -15.15 -18.11 -14.50
C LEU A 92 -14.02 -19.11 -14.29
#